data_AF-A0A4Z0MSU7-F1
#
_entry.id   AF-A0A4Z0MSU7-F1
#
_cell.length_a   1.000
_cell.length_b   1.000
_cell.length_c   1.000
_cell.angle_alpha   90.00
_cell.angle_beta   90.00
_cell.angle_gamma   90.00
#
_symmetry.space_group_name_H-M   'P 1'
#
loop_
_entity.id
_entity.type
_entity.pdbx_description
1 polymer ?
#
loop_
_entity_poly.entity_id
_entity_poly.type
_entity_poly.pdbx_seq_one_letter_code
_entity_poly.pdbx_strand_id
1 'polypeptide(L)'
;PGNWIFLDLELLTWWMTEENFHQVVDHFLVMRISLEPQACLLAATLGTPEQKARLNALMEEMVALKKHFKRERWIEVDMAWHEHIYEMSANPFLISFATLFHSVYHTYFTSITYNEVVKLDLHQAIVDAIADGDGERAFQACQALLIAPNERPDN
;
A
#
# COMPACT_ATOMS: atom_id res chain seq x y z
N PRO A 1 -17.93 0.26 -20.91
CA PRO A 1 -17.35 -0.36 -19.69
C PRO A 1 -17.37 0.66 -18.55
N GLY A 2 -18.08 0.33 -17.46
CA GLY A 2 -18.54 1.27 -16.44
C GLY A 2 -17.41 1.78 -15.54
N ASN A 3 -17.18 3.09 -15.58
CA ASN A 3 -16.40 3.80 -14.57
C ASN A 3 -17.30 3.98 -13.34
N TRP A 4 -17.19 3.08 -12.38
CA TRP A 4 -17.86 3.20 -11.08
C TRP A 4 -16.95 3.99 -10.13
N ILE A 5 -16.95 5.32 -10.26
CA ILE A 5 -16.29 6.19 -9.28
C ILE A 5 -17.31 6.44 -8.16
N PHE A 6 -17.20 5.70 -7.06
CA PHE A 6 -18.09 5.82 -5.90
C PHE A 6 -17.64 6.89 -4.88
N LEU A 7 -16.41 7.38 -5.01
CA LEU A 7 -15.78 8.30 -4.07
C LEU A 7 -15.10 9.42 -4.86
N ASP A 8 -15.49 10.65 -4.56
CA ASP A 8 -15.04 11.82 -5.31
C ASP A 8 -13.58 12.15 -4.94
N LEU A 9 -12.67 11.83 -5.87
CA LEU A 9 -11.25 12.14 -5.77
C LEU A 9 -10.99 13.63 -5.55
N GLU A 10 -11.86 14.50 -6.10
CA GLU A 10 -11.75 15.93 -5.88
C GLU A 10 -12.04 16.23 -4.41
N LEU A 11 -13.11 15.70 -3.84
CA LEU A 11 -13.48 15.94 -2.44
C LEU A 11 -12.37 15.56 -1.46
N LEU A 12 -11.68 14.42 -1.65
CA LEU A 12 -10.54 14.05 -0.80
C LEU A 12 -9.36 14.99 -0.96
N THR A 13 -9.10 15.45 -2.18
CA THR A 13 -8.03 16.43 -2.47
C THR A 13 -8.33 17.78 -1.82
N TRP A 14 -9.58 18.24 -1.89
CA TRP A 14 -10.04 19.46 -1.21
C TRP A 14 -10.05 19.33 0.31
N TRP A 15 -10.34 18.14 0.82
CA TRP A 15 -10.38 17.90 2.25
C TRP A 15 -8.97 17.85 2.84
N MET A 16 -7.93 17.44 2.11
CA MET A 16 -6.58 17.31 2.66
C MET A 16 -5.82 18.65 2.65
N THR A 17 -5.98 19.44 3.71
CA THR A 17 -5.24 20.69 3.97
C THR A 17 -4.17 20.49 5.03
N GLU A 18 -3.23 21.44 5.19
CA GLU A 18 -2.24 21.37 6.28
C GLU A 18 -2.89 21.28 7.68
N GLU A 19 -4.03 21.95 7.88
CA GLU A 19 -4.70 22.03 9.18
C GLU A 19 -5.39 20.72 9.59
N ASN A 20 -5.90 19.95 8.64
CA ASN A 20 -6.66 18.72 8.93
C ASN A 20 -5.93 17.44 8.49
N PHE A 21 -4.68 17.56 8.01
CA PHE A 21 -3.87 16.47 7.50
C PHE A 21 -3.86 15.25 8.43
N HIS A 22 -3.58 15.43 9.73
CA HIS A 22 -3.54 14.32 10.69
C HIS A 22 -4.90 13.62 10.84
N GLN A 23 -6.00 14.36 10.86
CA GLN A 23 -7.34 13.78 10.95
C GLN A 23 -7.69 12.95 9.72
N VAL A 24 -7.35 13.46 8.52
CA VAL A 24 -7.55 12.73 7.26
C VAL A 24 -6.71 11.45 7.22
N VAL A 25 -5.46 11.53 7.70
CA VAL A 25 -4.57 10.36 7.82
C VAL A 25 -5.13 9.32 8.80
N ASP A 26 -5.69 9.72 9.95
CA ASP A 26 -6.29 8.78 10.90
C ASP A 26 -7.45 7.99 10.26
N HIS A 27 -8.34 8.68 9.54
CA HIS A 27 -9.41 8.04 8.80
C HIS A 27 -8.89 7.12 7.69
N PHE A 28 -7.85 7.55 6.99
CA PHE A 28 -7.19 6.77 5.95
C PHE A 28 -6.59 5.47 6.53
N LEU A 29 -5.86 5.54 7.64
CA LEU A 29 -5.26 4.36 8.28
C LEU A 29 -6.32 3.34 8.74
N VAL A 30 -7.46 3.79 9.27
CA VAL A 30 -8.59 2.90 9.61
C VAL A 30 -9.09 2.15 8.36
N MET A 31 -9.21 2.85 7.23
CA MET A 31 -9.62 2.24 5.97
C MET A 31 -8.59 1.23 5.46
N ARG A 32 -7.29 1.56 5.51
CA ARG A 32 -6.20 0.64 5.15
C ARG A 32 -6.27 -0.66 5.95
N ILE A 33 -6.38 -0.56 7.28
CA ILE A 33 -6.48 -1.70 8.20
C ILE A 33 -7.71 -2.58 7.89
N SER A 34 -8.80 -1.96 7.44
CA SER A 34 -10.05 -2.67 7.13
C SER A 34 -10.02 -3.37 5.77
N LEU A 35 -9.22 -2.87 4.81
CA LEU A 35 -9.31 -3.28 3.39
C LEU A 35 -8.07 -4.01 2.87
N GLU A 36 -6.86 -3.53 3.16
CA GLU A 36 -5.62 -4.09 2.59
C GLU A 36 -5.37 -5.55 3.00
N PRO A 37 -5.64 -5.99 4.25
CA PRO A 37 -5.46 -7.40 4.60
C PRO A 37 -6.33 -8.32 3.75
N GLN A 38 -7.57 -7.90 3.47
CA GLN A 38 -8.48 -8.66 2.62
C GLN A 38 -8.00 -8.68 1.16
N ALA A 39 -7.44 -7.57 0.67
CA ALA A 39 -6.83 -7.51 -0.65
C ALA A 39 -5.61 -8.45 -0.76
N CYS A 40 -4.75 -8.51 0.27
CA CYS A 40 -3.59 -9.40 0.32
C CYS A 40 -4.00 -10.89 0.30
N LEU A 41 -5.03 -11.25 1.07
CA LEU A 41 -5.60 -12.61 1.05
C LEU A 41 -6.07 -13.00 -0.36
N LEU A 42 -6.84 -12.11 -1.00
CA LEU A 42 -7.34 -12.34 -2.35
C LEU A 42 -6.20 -12.37 -3.38
N ALA A 43 -5.18 -11.52 -3.24
CA ALA A 43 -4.01 -11.51 -4.10
C ALA A 43 -3.23 -12.83 -4.03
N ALA A 44 -3.09 -13.43 -2.85
CA ALA A 44 -2.45 -14.74 -2.69
C ALA A 44 -3.25 -15.85 -3.39
N THR A 45 -4.57 -15.83 -3.22
CA THR A 45 -5.48 -16.90 -3.67
C THR A 45 -5.87 -16.81 -5.15
N LEU A 46 -5.95 -15.60 -5.72
CA LEU A 46 -6.44 -15.35 -7.08
C LEU A 46 -5.34 -14.83 -8.03
N GLY A 47 -4.24 -14.30 -7.51
CA GLY A 47 -3.20 -13.66 -8.32
C GLY A 47 -2.55 -14.62 -9.33
N THR A 48 -2.40 -14.17 -10.58
CA THR A 48 -1.74 -14.96 -11.63
C THR A 48 -0.22 -15.01 -11.42
N PRO A 49 0.49 -15.99 -12.02
CA PRO A 49 1.95 -16.03 -11.98
C PRO A 49 2.62 -14.74 -12.44
N GLU A 50 2.09 -14.10 -13.48
CA GLU A 50 2.61 -12.83 -14.01
C GLU A 50 2.41 -11.69 -13.02
N GLN A 51 1.26 -11.63 -12.35
CA GLN A 51 1.02 -10.64 -11.30
C GLN A 51 1.95 -10.87 -10.11
N LYS A 52 2.14 -12.12 -9.66
CA LYS A 52 3.08 -12.44 -8.57
C LYS A 52 4.52 -12.05 -8.93
N ALA A 53 4.94 -12.29 -10.18
CA ALA A 53 6.24 -11.87 -10.68
C ALA A 53 6.40 -10.33 -10.68
N ARG A 54 5.35 -9.59 -11.08
CA ARG A 54 5.34 -8.12 -11.02
C ARG A 54 5.43 -7.61 -9.58
N LEU A 55 4.73 -8.24 -8.64
CA LEU A 55 4.79 -7.88 -7.22
C LEU A 55 6.22 -8.06 -6.66
N ASN A 56 6.86 -9.19 -6.99
CA ASN A 56 8.26 -9.45 -6.64
C ASN A 56 9.21 -8.39 -7.21
N ALA A 57 9.04 -8.01 -8.48
CA ALA A 57 9.88 -6.99 -9.11
C ALA A 57 9.78 -5.62 -8.43
N LEU A 58 8.58 -5.22 -8.01
CA LEU A 58 8.37 -3.99 -7.24
C LEU A 58 9.07 -4.05 -5.88
N MET A 59 9.00 -5.20 -5.20
CA MET A 59 9.70 -5.43 -3.93
C MET A 59 11.23 -5.37 -4.08
N GLU A 60 11.78 -5.99 -5.13
CA GLU A 60 13.20 -5.91 -5.45
C GLU A 60 13.64 -4.46 -5.71
N GLU A 61 12.81 -3.66 -6.38
CA GLU A 61 13.07 -2.25 -6.62
C GLU A 61 13.07 -1.44 -5.31
N MET A 62 12.12 -1.69 -4.40
CA MET A 62 12.13 -1.10 -3.05
C MET A 62 13.44 -1.43 -2.30
N VAL A 63 13.88 -2.70 -2.33
CA VAL A 63 15.14 -3.11 -1.69
C VAL A 63 16.34 -2.37 -2.29
N ALA A 64 16.36 -2.18 -3.61
CA ALA A 64 17.41 -1.44 -4.30
C ALA A 64 17.40 0.05 -3.92
N LEU A 65 16.22 0.68 -3.86
CA LEU A 65 16.05 2.07 -3.48
C LEU A 65 16.47 2.34 -2.04
N LYS A 66 16.34 1.38 -1.12
CA LYS A 66 16.83 1.55 0.26
C LYS A 66 18.35 1.79 0.32
N LYS A 67 19.14 1.21 -0.59
CA LYS A 67 20.61 1.39 -0.61
C LYS A 67 21.02 2.79 -1.06
N HIS A 68 20.25 3.39 -1.96
CA HIS A 68 20.45 4.74 -2.49
C HIS A 68 19.11 5.46 -2.53
N PHE A 69 18.70 5.96 -1.36
CA PHE A 69 17.34 6.47 -1.16
C PHE A 69 17.04 7.64 -2.09
N LYS A 70 16.11 7.41 -3.01
CA LYS A 70 15.52 8.42 -3.89
C LYS A 70 14.04 8.52 -3.53
N ARG A 71 13.71 9.54 -2.75
CA ARG A 71 12.38 9.70 -2.14
C ARG A 71 11.23 9.65 -3.15
N GLU A 72 11.29 10.45 -4.21
CA GLU A 72 10.22 10.50 -5.22
C GLU A 72 10.00 9.12 -5.86
N ARG A 73 11.10 8.47 -6.27
CA ARG A 73 11.03 7.13 -6.85
C ARG A 73 10.56 6.07 -5.84
N TRP A 74 10.92 6.22 -4.56
CA TRP A 74 10.41 5.37 -3.49
C TRP A 74 8.89 5.42 -3.43
N ILE A 75 8.33 6.64 -3.35
CA ILE A 75 6.89 6.87 -3.25
C ILE A 75 6.16 6.26 -4.45
N GLU A 76 6.68 6.46 -5.67
CA GLU A 76 6.12 5.86 -6.88
C GLU A 76 6.06 4.33 -6.83
N VAL A 77 7.16 3.69 -6.40
CA VAL A 77 7.26 2.22 -6.35
C VAL A 77 6.37 1.66 -5.23
N ASP A 78 6.30 2.33 -4.09
CA ASP A 78 5.46 1.93 -2.96
C ASP A 78 3.97 2.03 -3.28
N MET A 79 3.57 3.11 -3.94
CA MET A 79 2.21 3.25 -4.45
C MET A 79 1.89 2.16 -5.48
N ALA A 80 2.78 1.93 -6.46
CA ALA A 80 2.58 0.90 -7.46
C ALA A 80 2.47 -0.51 -6.85
N TRP A 81 3.19 -0.78 -5.75
CA TRP A 81 3.11 -2.03 -5.00
C TRP A 81 1.74 -2.20 -4.34
N HIS A 82 1.25 -1.18 -3.63
CA HIS A 82 -0.08 -1.19 -3.01
C HIS A 82 -1.21 -1.35 -4.04
N GLU A 83 -1.17 -0.59 -5.13
CA GLU A 83 -2.16 -0.66 -6.21
C GLU A 83 -2.20 -2.04 -6.86
N HIS A 84 -1.03 -2.62 -7.11
CA HIS A 84 -0.92 -3.94 -7.72
C HIS A 84 -1.55 -5.04 -6.84
N ILE A 85 -1.44 -4.96 -5.52
CA ILE A 85 -2.13 -5.89 -4.61
C ILE A 85 -3.65 -5.77 -4.73
N TYR A 86 -4.18 -4.54 -4.81
CA TYR A 86 -5.62 -4.33 -5.03
C TYR A 86 -6.07 -4.89 -6.39
N GLU A 87 -5.29 -4.71 -7.45
CA GLU A 87 -5.56 -5.32 -8.77
C GLU A 87 -5.57 -6.85 -8.70
N MET A 88 -4.60 -7.44 -7.99
CA MET A 88 -4.50 -8.88 -7.77
C MET A 88 -5.68 -9.45 -6.98
N SER A 89 -6.40 -8.62 -6.22
CA SER A 89 -7.56 -9.05 -5.44
C SER A 89 -8.75 -9.48 -6.32
N ALA A 90 -8.75 -9.14 -7.61
CA ALA A 90 -9.84 -9.39 -8.57
C ALA A 90 -11.24 -8.96 -8.09
N ASN A 91 -11.31 -8.01 -7.15
CA ASN A 91 -12.55 -7.50 -6.60
C ASN A 91 -12.74 -6.04 -7.04
N PRO A 92 -13.72 -5.74 -7.91
CA PRO A 92 -13.91 -4.40 -8.45
C PRO A 92 -14.09 -3.30 -7.39
N PHE A 93 -14.65 -3.63 -6.22
CA PHE A 93 -14.77 -2.66 -5.13
C PHE A 93 -13.43 -2.36 -4.48
N LEU A 94 -12.61 -3.38 -4.20
CA LEU A 94 -11.25 -3.20 -3.66
C LEU A 94 -10.34 -2.48 -4.66
N ILE A 95 -10.43 -2.81 -5.95
CA ILE A 95 -9.68 -2.13 -7.02
C ILE A 95 -10.01 -0.63 -7.05
N SER A 96 -11.28 -0.26 -6.86
CA SER A 96 -11.70 1.15 -6.85
C SER A 96 -11.04 1.96 -5.73
N PHE A 97 -10.66 1.31 -4.62
CA PHE A 97 -9.94 1.98 -3.52
C PHE A 97 -8.48 2.25 -3.85
N ALA A 98 -7.84 1.46 -4.71
CA ALA A 98 -6.48 1.75 -5.18
C ALA A 98 -6.39 3.14 -5.82
N THR A 99 -7.32 3.42 -6.75
CA THR A 99 -7.45 4.72 -7.41
C THR A 99 -7.78 5.83 -6.43
N LEU A 100 -8.71 5.57 -5.49
CA LEU A 100 -9.09 6.57 -4.49
C LEU A 100 -7.93 7.00 -3.62
N PHE A 101 -7.15 6.02 -3.16
CA PHE A 101 -6.07 6.25 -2.23
C PHE A 101 -4.83 6.80 -2.91
N HIS A 102 -4.70 6.74 -4.24
CA HIS A 102 -3.53 7.24 -4.97
C HIS A 102 -3.12 8.66 -4.54
N SER A 103 -4.04 9.62 -4.54
CA SER A 103 -3.73 11.01 -4.15
C SER A 103 -3.42 11.14 -2.65
N VAL A 104 -4.10 10.36 -1.81
CA VAL A 104 -3.90 10.32 -0.36
C VAL A 104 -2.54 9.72 -0.02
N TYR A 105 -2.15 8.63 -0.68
CA TYR A 105 -0.87 7.97 -0.56
C TYR A 105 0.26 8.91 -0.92
N HIS A 106 0.16 9.61 -2.06
CA HIS A 106 1.19 10.53 -2.48
C HIS A 106 1.46 11.60 -1.40
N THR A 107 0.42 12.24 -0.88
CA THR A 107 0.57 13.26 0.16
C THR A 107 1.01 12.68 1.50
N TYR A 108 0.46 11.53 1.91
CA TYR A 108 0.84 10.82 3.13
C TYR A 108 2.31 10.41 3.10
N PHE A 109 2.74 9.71 2.06
CA PHE A 109 4.13 9.30 1.95
C PHE A 109 5.06 10.50 1.81
N THR A 110 4.66 11.56 1.10
CA THR A 110 5.43 12.82 1.04
C THR A 110 5.53 13.54 2.38
N SER A 111 4.66 13.30 3.36
CA SER A 111 4.76 13.94 4.68
C SER A 111 5.44 13.08 5.74
N ILE A 112 5.36 11.74 5.63
CA ILE A 112 5.90 10.82 6.65
C ILE A 112 7.23 10.16 6.29
N THR A 113 7.61 10.11 5.00
CA THR A 113 8.91 9.54 4.59
C THR A 113 10.05 10.49 4.93
N TYR A 114 10.31 10.64 6.23
CA TYR A 114 11.66 10.91 6.70
C TYR A 114 12.51 9.69 6.35
N ASN A 115 13.77 9.89 5.96
CA ASN A 115 14.65 8.97 5.23
C ASN A 115 14.79 7.50 5.72
N GLU A 116 14.13 7.04 6.78
CA GLU A 116 14.44 5.75 7.42
C GLU A 116 13.28 4.87 7.93
N VAL A 117 12.01 5.16 7.66
CA VAL A 117 10.92 4.30 8.18
C VAL A 117 10.33 3.38 7.11
N VAL A 118 11.19 2.60 6.45
CA VAL A 118 10.71 1.55 5.54
C VAL A 118 10.79 0.19 6.21
N LYS A 119 9.61 -0.38 6.47
CA LYS A 119 9.42 -1.74 6.97
C LYS A 119 9.54 -2.78 5.85
N LEU A 120 10.69 -2.82 5.17
CA LEU A 120 10.93 -3.73 4.04
C LEU A 120 10.67 -5.19 4.42
N ASP A 121 11.05 -5.61 5.63
CA ASP A 121 10.86 -6.99 6.08
C ASP A 121 9.37 -7.35 6.17
N LEU A 122 8.53 -6.38 6.56
CA LEU A 122 7.07 -6.57 6.62
C LEU A 122 6.44 -6.56 5.22
N HIS A 123 6.98 -5.78 4.28
CA HIS A 123 6.56 -5.87 2.87
C HIS A 123 6.95 -7.23 2.27
N GLN A 124 8.18 -7.69 2.51
CA GLN A 124 8.66 -8.98 2.01
C GLN A 124 7.81 -10.14 2.54
N ALA A 125 7.41 -10.10 3.83
CA ALA A 125 6.56 -11.13 4.41
C ALA A 125 5.21 -11.28 3.69
N ILE A 126 4.63 -10.19 3.20
CA ILE A 126 3.39 -10.19 2.41
C ILE A 126 3.65 -10.79 1.03
N VAL A 127 4.74 -10.37 0.37
CA VAL A 127 5.15 -10.86 -0.94
C VAL A 127 5.39 -12.38 -0.92
N ASP A 128 6.10 -12.87 0.09
CA ASP A 128 6.37 -14.30 0.27
C ASP A 128 5.07 -15.10 0.45
N ALA A 129 4.15 -14.60 1.29
CA ALA A 129 2.87 -15.26 1.52
C ALA A 129 2.00 -15.30 0.25
N ILE A 130 1.99 -14.21 -0.53
CA ILE A 130 1.28 -14.14 -1.82
C ILE A 130 1.92 -15.09 -2.84
N ALA A 131 3.25 -15.16 -2.89
CA ALA A 131 3.98 -16.08 -3.77
C ALA A 131 3.62 -17.54 -3.46
N ASP A 132 3.58 -17.90 -2.18
CA ASP A 132 3.21 -19.23 -1.68
C ASP A 132 1.73 -19.57 -1.88
N GLY A 133 0.90 -18.56 -2.19
CA GLY A 133 -0.56 -18.72 -2.32
C GLY A 133 -1.28 -18.89 -0.98
N ASP A 134 -0.61 -18.53 0.12
CA ASP A 134 -1.15 -18.61 1.48
C ASP A 134 -1.89 -17.32 1.83
N GLY A 135 -3.20 -17.32 1.59
CA GLY A 135 -4.04 -16.14 1.83
C GLY A 135 -4.16 -15.73 3.29
N GLU A 136 -4.17 -16.68 4.22
CA GLU A 136 -4.27 -16.38 5.65
C GLU A 136 -2.97 -15.76 6.15
N ARG A 137 -1.82 -16.30 5.74
CA ARG A 137 -0.51 -15.71 6.04
C ARG A 137 -0.37 -14.31 5.43
N ALA A 138 -0.86 -14.11 4.20
CA ALA A 138 -0.82 -12.79 3.55
C ALA A 138 -1.68 -11.76 4.28
N PHE A 139 -2.86 -12.17 4.76
CA PHE A 139 -3.74 -11.34 5.59
C PHE A 139 -3.04 -10.90 6.87
N GLN A 140 -2.47 -11.85 7.61
CA GLN A 140 -1.81 -11.60 8.90
C GLN A 140 -0.55 -10.74 8.73
N ALA A 141 0.25 -10.99 7.68
CA ALA A 141 1.42 -10.19 7.36
C ALA A 141 1.05 -8.73 7.04
N CYS A 142 -0.05 -8.51 6.31
CA CYS A 142 -0.55 -7.17 6.04
C CYS A 142 -1.03 -6.46 7.32
N GLN A 143 -1.74 -7.17 8.21
CA GLN A 143 -2.08 -6.60 9.52
C GLN A 143 -0.85 -6.18 10.30
N ALA A 144 0.20 -7.02 10.33
CA ALA A 144 1.46 -6.72 11.00
C ALA A 144 2.13 -5.46 10.44
N LEU A 145 2.13 -5.27 9.12
CA LEU A 145 2.64 -4.06 8.47
C LEU A 145 1.91 -2.80 8.96
N LEU A 146 0.59 -2.84 9.01
CA LEU A 146 -0.26 -1.68 9.29
C LEU A 146 -0.31 -1.30 10.78
N ILE A 147 -0.14 -2.27 11.70
CA ILE A 147 -0.11 -2.00 13.14
C ILE A 147 1.29 -1.70 13.67
N ALA A 148 2.34 -2.02 12.91
CA ALA A 148 3.70 -1.79 13.36
C ALA A 148 3.89 -0.29 13.67
N PRO A 149 4.53 0.06 14.79
CA PRO A 149 4.80 1.46 15.10
C PRO A 149 5.72 2.07 14.04
N ASN A 150 5.59 3.38 13.80
CA ASN A 150 6.60 4.10 13.04
C ASN A 150 7.76 4.36 14.00
N GLU A 151 8.80 3.53 13.93
CA GLU A 151 10.03 3.76 14.69
C GLU A 151 10.64 5.08 14.20
N ARG A 152 10.82 6.03 15.12
CA ARG A 152 11.77 7.12 14.89
C ARG A 152 13.17 6.53 15.11
N PRO A 153 14.16 6.82 14.25
CA PRO A 153 15.53 6.47 14.58
C PRO A 153 15.86 7.13 15.92
N ASP A 154 16.46 6.38 16.83
CA ASP A 154 17.04 6.94 18.05
C ASP A 154 18.04 8.05 17.67
N ASN A 155 18.01 9.15 18.44
CA ASN A 155 18.85 10.35 18.28
C ASN A 155 20.35 10.07 18.06
#